data_AF-A0A9R1BIU7-F1
#
_entry.id   AF-A0A9R1BIU7-F1
#
_cell.length_a   1.000
_cell.length_b   1.000
_cell.length_c   1.000
_cell.angle_alpha   90.00
_cell.angle_beta   90.00
_cell.angle_gamma   90.00
#
_symmetry.space_group_name_H-M   'P 1'
#
loop_
_entity.id
_entity.type
_entity.pdbx_description
1 polymer ?
#
loop_
_entity_poly.entity_id
_entity_poly.type
_entity_poly.pdbx_seq_one_letter_code
_entity_poly.pdbx_strand_id
1 'polypeptide(L)'
;MHVWKLLARAVGESDPNCRMAWIIEGRRCIEPSEGALDLYMGNVVTYTSREESVAGLLHAPLHDVAAATRAAMASVVTMDRFQELVDWVELNKTAYKDGGKWTEAVNLGLGSPALVISGMLPFAIDGDLGFGKPRMVSPWLRHGRLGSASMMAVPCPSGDGSWFIGGTRLWPRLVEVIEAGPESLLKPLTAASLGFEAPHGSRL
;
A
#
# COMPACT_ATOMS: atom_id res chain seq x y z
N MET A 1 4.93 -5.46 -6.55
CA MET A 1 5.78 -6.53 -7.13
C MET A 1 7.21 -6.41 -6.64
N HIS A 2 7.95 -5.37 -7.01
CA HIS A 2 9.35 -5.18 -6.59
C HIS A 2 9.53 -5.12 -5.07
N VAL A 3 8.61 -4.43 -4.36
CA VAL A 3 8.61 -4.33 -2.89
C VAL A 3 8.57 -5.69 -2.19
N TRP A 4 8.02 -6.73 -2.80
CA TRP A 4 8.00 -8.08 -2.21
C TRP A 4 9.40 -8.72 -2.24
N LYS A 5 10.18 -8.47 -3.31
CA LYS A 5 11.59 -8.89 -3.36
C LYS A 5 12.43 -8.09 -2.35
N LEU A 6 12.13 -6.81 -2.12
CA LEU A 6 12.78 -6.01 -1.06
C LEU A 6 12.46 -6.56 0.33
N LEU A 7 11.21 -6.92 0.60
CA LEU A 7 10.83 -7.63 1.82
C LEU A 7 11.62 -8.93 1.97
N ALA A 8 11.68 -9.77 0.93
CA ALA A 8 12.43 -11.02 0.97
C ALA A 8 13.91 -10.81 1.29
N ARG A 9 14.56 -9.77 0.73
CA ARG A 9 15.93 -9.39 1.07
C ARG A 9 16.09 -8.92 2.51
N ALA A 10 15.10 -8.18 3.04
CA ALA A 10 15.11 -7.70 4.42
C ALA A 10 14.92 -8.83 5.43
N VAL A 11 14.08 -9.81 5.10
CA VAL A 11 13.90 -11.03 5.89
C VAL A 11 15.16 -11.90 5.84
N GLY A 12 15.69 -12.15 4.65
CA GLY A 12 16.93 -12.94 4.49
C GLY A 12 16.80 -14.31 5.17
N GLU A 13 17.74 -14.63 6.06
CA GLU A 13 17.78 -15.92 6.77
C GLU A 13 16.93 -15.94 8.05
N SER A 14 16.27 -14.83 8.43
CA SER A 14 15.49 -14.79 9.67
C SER A 14 14.22 -15.64 9.61
N ASP A 15 13.69 -15.90 8.42
CA ASP A 15 12.51 -16.72 8.18
C ASP A 15 12.60 -17.34 6.76
N PRO A 16 12.21 -18.62 6.57
CA PRO A 16 12.17 -19.22 5.23
C PRO A 16 11.15 -18.58 4.28
N ASN A 17 10.15 -17.87 4.81
CA ASN A 17 9.03 -17.29 4.07
C ASN A 17 8.85 -15.81 4.39
N CYS A 18 8.18 -15.10 3.48
CA CYS A 18 7.66 -13.78 3.78
C CYS A 18 6.31 -13.58 3.09
N ARG A 19 5.52 -12.65 3.63
CA ARG A 19 4.13 -12.45 3.22
C ARG A 19 3.91 -11.05 2.68
N MET A 20 3.19 -10.96 1.58
CA MET A 20 2.72 -9.70 1.05
C MET A 20 1.20 -9.63 1.17
N ALA A 21 0.69 -8.52 1.69
CA ALA A 21 -0.74 -8.25 1.80
C ALA A 21 -1.12 -6.98 1.06
N TRP A 22 -2.28 -6.98 0.42
CA TRP A 22 -2.77 -5.88 -0.38
C TRP A 22 -4.16 -5.47 0.10
N ILE A 23 -4.33 -4.17 0.26
CA ILE A 23 -5.64 -3.55 0.39
C ILE A 23 -6.14 -3.25 -1.02
N ILE A 24 -7.29 -3.80 -1.37
CA ILE A 24 -7.83 -3.79 -2.73
C ILE A 24 -9.09 -2.95 -2.78
N GLU A 25 -9.12 -2.01 -3.72
CA GLU A 25 -10.27 -1.16 -4.01
C GLU A 25 -11.38 -1.96 -4.72
N GLY A 26 -12.59 -1.84 -4.21
CA GLY A 26 -13.74 -2.65 -4.62
C GLY A 26 -14.82 -1.93 -5.41
N ARG A 27 -14.81 -0.59 -5.51
CA ARG A 27 -15.90 0.18 -6.15
C ARG A 27 -16.28 -0.38 -7.52
N ARG A 28 -15.29 -0.57 -8.41
CA ARG A 28 -15.53 -1.12 -9.76
C ARG A 28 -16.13 -2.53 -9.80
N CYS A 29 -16.00 -3.28 -8.71
CA CYS A 29 -16.54 -4.63 -8.60
C CYS A 29 -18.01 -4.63 -8.18
N ILE A 30 -18.46 -3.61 -7.45
CA ILE A 30 -19.80 -3.55 -6.84
C ILE A 30 -20.63 -2.37 -7.36
N GLU A 31 -20.09 -1.55 -8.26
CA GLU A 31 -20.82 -0.42 -8.82
C GLU A 31 -22.02 -0.92 -9.65
N PRO A 32 -23.24 -0.44 -9.39
CA PRO A 32 -24.42 -0.86 -10.13
C PRO A 32 -24.41 -0.35 -11.58
N SER A 33 -23.67 0.73 -11.83
CA SER A 33 -23.41 1.32 -13.14
C SER A 33 -22.11 2.11 -13.09
N GLU A 34 -21.48 2.33 -14.24
CA GLU A 34 -20.25 3.11 -14.34
C GLU A 34 -20.36 4.47 -13.64
N GLY A 35 -19.46 4.72 -12.70
CA GLY A 35 -19.36 5.98 -11.98
C GLY A 35 -20.35 6.15 -10.81
N ALA A 36 -21.21 5.16 -10.54
CA ALA A 36 -22.19 5.24 -9.46
C ALA A 36 -21.57 5.40 -8.07
N LEU A 37 -20.30 5.01 -7.91
CA LEU A 37 -19.57 5.09 -6.65
C LEU A 37 -18.42 6.12 -6.68
N ASP A 38 -18.33 6.97 -7.70
CA ASP A 38 -17.24 7.95 -7.85
C ASP A 38 -17.22 8.97 -6.69
N LEU A 39 -18.40 9.34 -6.19
CA LEU A 39 -18.55 10.27 -5.06
C LEU A 39 -18.72 9.55 -3.71
N TYR A 40 -18.66 8.22 -3.68
CA TYR A 40 -18.77 7.46 -2.44
C TYR A 40 -17.50 7.64 -1.60
N MET A 41 -17.63 8.35 -0.47
CA MET A 41 -16.51 8.69 0.41
C MET A 41 -16.19 7.60 1.46
N GLY A 42 -16.95 6.51 1.52
CA GLY A 42 -16.72 5.42 2.45
C GLY A 42 -15.66 4.43 1.99
N ASN A 43 -15.33 3.47 2.86
CA ASN A 43 -14.41 2.39 2.51
C ASN A 43 -15.13 1.31 1.70
N VAL A 44 -14.64 1.04 0.49
CA VAL A 44 -15.02 -0.14 -0.30
C VAL A 44 -13.76 -0.92 -0.58
N VAL A 45 -13.26 -1.62 0.44
CA VAL A 45 -11.98 -2.31 0.34
C VAL A 45 -12.08 -3.73 0.87
N THR A 46 -11.31 -4.62 0.26
CA THR A 46 -11.06 -5.97 0.77
C THR A 46 -9.57 -6.20 0.90
N TYR A 47 -9.19 -7.31 1.54
CA TYR A 47 -7.82 -7.72 1.71
C TYR A 47 -7.56 -9.06 1.04
N THR A 48 -6.34 -9.20 0.55
CA THR A 48 -5.75 -10.48 0.20
C THR A 48 -4.31 -10.50 0.68
N SER A 49 -3.80 -11.69 0.97
CA SER A 49 -2.40 -11.87 1.30
C SER A 49 -1.88 -13.16 0.69
N ARG A 50 -0.60 -13.16 0.34
CA ARG A 50 0.08 -14.32 -0.21
C ARG A 50 1.44 -14.47 0.45
N GLU A 51 1.72 -15.67 0.88
CA GLU A 51 3.00 -16.08 1.43
C GLU A 51 3.80 -16.84 0.38
N GLU A 52 5.09 -16.59 0.34
CA GLU A 52 6.03 -17.26 -0.57
C GLU A 52 7.38 -17.45 0.13
N SER A 53 8.15 -18.41 -0.37
CA SER A 53 9.51 -18.63 0.10
C SER A 53 10.39 -17.43 -0.22
N VAL A 54 11.21 -17.00 0.77
CA VAL A 54 12.23 -15.97 0.57
C VAL A 54 13.18 -16.36 -0.55
N ALA A 55 13.69 -17.59 -0.53
CA ALA A 55 14.57 -18.10 -1.57
C ALA A 55 13.87 -18.08 -2.93
N GLY A 56 12.63 -18.57 -3.01
CA GLY A 56 11.83 -18.56 -4.25
C GLY A 56 11.66 -17.15 -4.82
N LEU A 57 11.28 -16.19 -3.98
CA LEU A 57 11.11 -14.79 -4.37
C LEU A 57 12.41 -14.16 -4.87
N LEU A 58 13.55 -14.42 -4.22
CA LEU A 58 14.82 -13.82 -4.63
C LEU A 58 15.23 -14.28 -6.04
N HIS A 59 15.06 -15.57 -6.34
CA HIS A 59 15.42 -16.17 -7.62
C HIS A 59 14.40 -15.95 -8.74
N ALA A 60 13.12 -15.79 -8.41
CA ALA A 60 12.06 -15.61 -9.40
C ALA A 60 12.26 -14.33 -10.24
N PRO A 61 12.02 -14.36 -11.56
CA PRO A 61 12.05 -13.15 -12.37
C PRO A 61 10.89 -12.22 -11.97
N LEU A 62 11.07 -10.91 -12.18
CA LEU A 62 10.10 -9.92 -11.69
C LEU A 62 8.71 -10.07 -12.32
N HIS A 63 8.62 -10.56 -13.56
CA HIS A 63 7.33 -10.79 -14.22
C HIS A 63 6.53 -11.92 -13.57
N ASP A 64 7.20 -12.97 -13.07
CA ASP A 64 6.53 -14.06 -12.34
C ASP A 64 6.00 -13.56 -10.99
N VAL A 65 6.80 -12.78 -10.26
CA VAL A 65 6.34 -12.13 -9.03
C VAL A 65 5.14 -11.22 -9.31
N ALA A 66 5.17 -10.49 -10.43
CA ALA A 66 4.06 -9.63 -10.85
C ALA A 66 2.80 -10.43 -11.20
N ALA A 67 2.93 -11.54 -11.92
CA ALA A 67 1.84 -12.44 -12.24
C ALA A 67 1.23 -13.06 -10.97
N ALA A 68 2.07 -13.52 -10.05
CA ALA A 68 1.67 -14.09 -8.77
C ALA A 68 0.87 -13.11 -7.90
N THR A 69 1.32 -11.86 -7.82
CA THR A 69 0.56 -10.81 -7.12
C THR A 69 -0.75 -10.48 -7.85
N ARG A 70 -0.73 -10.33 -9.18
CA ARG A 70 -1.95 -10.04 -9.95
C ARG A 70 -3.00 -11.14 -9.74
N ALA A 71 -2.59 -12.40 -9.77
CA ALA A 71 -3.48 -13.54 -9.51
C ALA A 71 -4.07 -13.49 -8.09
N ALA A 72 -3.25 -13.20 -7.08
CA ALA A 72 -3.71 -13.08 -5.69
C ALA A 72 -4.68 -11.90 -5.46
N MET A 73 -4.50 -10.80 -6.20
CA MET A 73 -5.42 -9.67 -6.18
C MET A 73 -6.73 -10.01 -6.91
N ALA A 74 -6.64 -10.57 -8.12
CA ALA A 74 -7.82 -10.91 -8.92
C ALA A 74 -8.74 -11.93 -8.24
N SER A 75 -8.20 -12.84 -7.42
CA SER A 75 -8.99 -13.86 -6.73
C SER A 75 -9.95 -13.31 -5.67
N VAL A 76 -9.80 -12.04 -5.25
CA VAL A 76 -10.66 -11.41 -4.22
C VAL A 76 -11.48 -10.25 -4.76
N VAL A 77 -11.35 -9.88 -6.04
CA VAL A 77 -12.15 -8.82 -6.68
C VAL A 77 -13.41 -9.45 -7.27
N THR A 78 -14.29 -9.90 -6.39
CA THR A 78 -15.58 -10.51 -6.75
C THR A 78 -16.69 -9.96 -5.86
N MET A 79 -17.91 -9.84 -6.40
CA MET A 79 -19.07 -9.40 -5.61
C MET A 79 -19.29 -10.28 -4.38
N ASP A 80 -19.17 -11.60 -4.55
CA ASP A 80 -19.30 -12.57 -3.46
C ASP A 80 -18.32 -12.29 -2.32
N ARG A 81 -17.06 -11.95 -2.62
CA ARG A 81 -16.07 -11.62 -1.60
C ARG A 81 -16.44 -10.36 -0.80
N PHE A 82 -17.00 -9.35 -1.46
CA PHE A 82 -17.48 -8.15 -0.75
C PHE A 82 -18.74 -8.46 0.08
N GLN A 83 -19.63 -9.30 -0.43
CA GLN A 83 -20.81 -9.74 0.31
C GLN A 83 -20.43 -10.56 1.55
N GLU A 84 -19.51 -11.52 1.42
CA GLU A 84 -18.97 -12.30 2.55
C GLU A 84 -18.40 -11.39 3.65
N LEU A 85 -17.69 -10.33 3.25
CA LEU A 85 -17.14 -9.36 4.21
C LEU A 85 -18.24 -8.59 4.93
N VAL A 86 -19.30 -8.17 4.23
CA VAL A 86 -20.48 -7.52 4.83
C VAL A 86 -21.16 -8.47 5.81
N ASP A 87 -21.44 -9.70 5.40
CA ASP A 87 -22.08 -10.72 6.22
C ASP A 87 -21.26 -11.01 7.48
N TRP A 88 -19.94 -11.15 7.33
CA TRP A 88 -19.03 -11.33 8.46
C TRP A 88 -19.05 -10.13 9.42
N VAL A 89 -19.02 -8.89 8.91
CA VAL A 89 -19.09 -7.69 9.76
C VAL A 89 -20.42 -7.63 10.50
N GLU A 90 -21.55 -7.93 9.85
CA GLU A 90 -22.88 -7.91 10.46
C GLU A 90 -23.01 -8.97 11.56
N LEU A 91 -22.48 -10.17 11.35
CA LEU A 91 -22.42 -11.23 12.36
C LEU A 91 -21.56 -10.83 13.57
N ASN A 92 -20.45 -10.12 13.33
CA ASN A 92 -19.48 -9.75 14.36
C ASN A 92 -19.67 -8.33 14.92
N LYS A 93 -20.79 -7.65 14.58
CA LYS A 93 -20.95 -6.22 14.88
C LYS A 93 -20.95 -5.87 16.37
N THR A 94 -21.27 -6.84 17.22
CA THR A 94 -21.24 -6.69 18.68
C THR A 94 -19.83 -6.37 19.19
N ALA A 95 -18.78 -6.85 18.53
CA ALA A 95 -17.41 -6.58 18.89
C ALA A 95 -17.01 -5.09 18.74
N TYR A 96 -17.77 -4.28 17.99
CA TYR A 96 -17.52 -2.83 17.87
C TYR A 96 -18.16 -2.01 18.99
N LYS A 97 -19.11 -2.58 19.77
CA LYS A 97 -19.93 -1.81 20.73
C LYS A 97 -19.11 -1.13 21.84
N ASP A 98 -18.00 -1.74 22.24
CA ASP A 98 -17.13 -1.22 23.31
C ASP A 98 -15.83 -0.59 22.75
N GLY A 99 -15.88 -0.10 21.50
CA GLY A 99 -14.69 0.46 20.84
C GLY A 99 -13.68 -0.59 20.37
N GLY A 100 -14.09 -1.86 20.30
CA GLY A 100 -13.31 -2.94 19.71
C GLY A 100 -13.01 -2.67 18.23
N LYS A 101 -11.83 -3.14 17.80
CA LYS A 101 -11.32 -2.93 16.44
C LYS A 101 -10.98 -4.28 15.84
N TRP A 102 -11.23 -4.41 14.55
CA TRP A 102 -10.78 -5.56 13.77
C TRP A 102 -9.68 -5.16 12.80
N THR A 103 -8.83 -6.13 12.53
CA THR A 103 -7.81 -6.03 11.52
C THR A 103 -7.57 -7.42 10.96
N GLU A 104 -7.16 -7.51 9.70
CA GLU A 104 -6.72 -8.77 9.13
C GLU A 104 -5.59 -9.38 9.95
N ALA A 105 -5.60 -10.70 10.10
CA ALA A 105 -4.60 -11.42 10.89
C ALA A 105 -3.17 -11.11 10.46
N VAL A 106 -2.95 -10.84 9.16
CA VAL A 106 -1.65 -10.44 8.62
C VAL A 106 -1.12 -9.16 9.25
N ASN A 107 -1.96 -8.24 9.73
CA ASN A 107 -1.49 -7.01 10.39
C ASN A 107 -0.95 -7.27 11.80
N LEU A 108 -1.36 -8.36 12.44
CA LEU A 108 -0.90 -8.71 13.79
C LEU A 108 0.57 -9.14 13.80
N GLY A 109 1.11 -9.62 12.68
CA GLY A 109 2.50 -10.06 12.55
C GLY A 109 2.81 -11.36 13.32
N LEU A 110 1.80 -12.23 13.48
CA LEU A 110 1.92 -13.50 14.22
C LEU A 110 2.39 -14.69 13.36
N GLY A 111 2.72 -14.46 12.09
CA GLY A 111 3.25 -15.47 11.17
C GLY A 111 4.49 -14.96 10.46
N SER A 112 4.74 -15.45 9.24
CA SER A 112 5.86 -15.01 8.42
C SER A 112 5.93 -13.48 8.33
N PRO A 113 7.14 -12.87 8.36
CA PRO A 113 7.31 -11.44 8.25
C PRO A 113 6.52 -10.88 7.06
N ALA A 114 5.64 -9.93 7.34
CA ALA A 114 4.70 -9.41 6.36
C ALA A 114 4.89 -7.92 6.08
N LEU A 115 4.67 -7.55 4.82
CA LEU A 115 4.46 -6.17 4.37
C LEU A 115 3.02 -6.03 3.89
N VAL A 116 2.33 -4.99 4.36
CA VAL A 116 1.01 -4.60 3.86
C VAL A 116 1.19 -3.38 2.96
N ILE A 117 0.60 -3.41 1.77
CA ILE A 117 0.60 -2.25 0.87
C ILE A 117 -0.84 -1.81 0.59
N SER A 118 -1.05 -0.50 0.67
CA SER A 118 -2.24 0.19 0.17
C SER A 118 -1.85 1.20 -0.89
N GLY A 119 -2.83 1.64 -1.68
CA GLY A 119 -2.64 2.69 -2.67
C GLY A 119 -3.70 3.77 -2.52
N MET A 120 -3.27 5.03 -2.54
CA MET A 120 -4.14 6.17 -2.80
C MET A 120 -4.17 6.56 -4.28
N LEU A 121 -3.66 5.68 -5.16
CA LEU A 121 -3.54 5.94 -6.59
C LEU A 121 -4.87 6.32 -7.28
N PRO A 122 -6.04 5.78 -6.88
CA PRO A 122 -7.31 6.20 -7.47
C PRO A 122 -7.77 7.60 -7.05
N PHE A 123 -7.21 8.19 -5.98
CA PHE A 123 -7.64 9.50 -5.51
C PHE A 123 -6.99 10.60 -6.35
N ALA A 124 -7.81 11.41 -7.01
CA ALA A 124 -7.37 12.64 -7.64
C ALA A 124 -6.86 13.61 -6.56
N ILE A 125 -5.66 14.14 -6.77
CA ILE A 125 -5.06 15.17 -5.92
C ILE A 125 -5.00 16.47 -6.72
N ASP A 126 -6.16 17.07 -6.94
CA ASP A 126 -6.37 18.22 -7.83
C ASP A 126 -7.00 19.43 -7.15
N GLY A 127 -7.32 19.32 -5.85
CA GLY A 127 -7.90 20.41 -5.07
C GLY A 127 -7.02 21.65 -5.00
N ASP A 128 -7.63 22.81 -5.23
CA ASP A 128 -7.03 24.14 -5.03
C ASP A 128 -7.94 24.95 -4.10
N LEU A 129 -7.40 25.32 -2.93
CA LEU A 129 -8.12 26.10 -1.92
C LEU A 129 -7.84 27.61 -2.03
N GLY A 130 -7.40 28.08 -3.21
CA GLY A 130 -6.97 29.46 -3.46
C GLY A 130 -5.47 29.70 -3.22
N PHE A 131 -4.71 28.63 -3.01
CA PHE A 131 -3.25 28.67 -2.77
C PHE A 131 -2.45 27.99 -3.89
N GLY A 132 -3.13 27.54 -4.95
CA GLY A 132 -2.55 26.67 -5.97
C GLY A 132 -2.65 25.20 -5.59
N LYS A 133 -2.43 24.33 -6.58
CA LYS A 133 -2.42 22.87 -6.38
C LYS A 133 -1.33 22.45 -5.38
N PRO A 134 -1.59 21.43 -4.54
CA PRO A 134 -0.58 20.90 -3.65
C PRO A 134 0.62 20.37 -4.45
N ARG A 135 1.83 20.51 -3.92
CA ARG A 135 3.05 19.88 -4.48
C ARG A 135 3.25 18.45 -3.98
N MET A 136 2.70 18.15 -2.80
CA MET A 136 2.76 16.85 -2.16
C MET A 136 1.55 16.71 -1.22
N VAL A 137 1.00 15.50 -1.14
CA VAL A 137 0.07 15.09 -0.10
C VAL A 137 0.62 13.84 0.55
N SER A 138 0.94 13.90 1.84
CA SER A 138 1.43 12.74 2.57
C SER A 138 0.35 12.23 3.51
N PRO A 139 -0.17 11.01 3.31
CA PRO A 139 -1.04 10.38 4.29
C PRO A 139 -0.23 10.11 5.56
N TRP A 140 -0.82 10.44 6.70
CA TRP A 140 -0.21 10.13 8.00
C TRP A 140 -1.12 9.20 8.79
N LEU A 141 -0.62 8.00 9.06
CA LEU A 141 -1.34 6.99 9.83
C LEU A 141 -0.63 6.76 11.17
N ARG A 142 -1.35 6.95 12.27
CA ARG A 142 -0.92 6.38 13.55
C ARG A 142 -1.20 4.89 13.54
N HIS A 143 -0.14 4.11 13.57
CA HIS A 143 -0.27 2.68 13.74
C HIS A 143 -0.50 2.35 15.22
N GLY A 144 -1.49 1.51 15.50
CA GLY A 144 -1.58 0.82 16.78
C GLY A 144 -0.47 -0.23 16.93
N ARG A 145 -0.63 -1.14 17.90
CA ARG A 145 0.28 -2.27 18.11
C ARG A 145 0.07 -3.32 17.01
N LEU A 146 0.70 -3.12 15.86
CA LEU A 146 0.68 -4.02 14.70
C LEU A 146 2.12 -4.46 14.39
N GLY A 147 2.31 -5.74 14.05
CA GLY A 147 3.63 -6.34 13.86
C GLY A 147 4.19 -6.19 12.44
N SER A 148 3.32 -6.10 11.44
CA SER A 148 3.70 -6.10 10.03
C SER A 148 4.18 -4.75 9.53
N ALA A 149 5.12 -4.74 8.59
CA ALA A 149 5.48 -3.51 7.89
C ALA A 149 4.29 -3.00 7.06
N SER A 150 4.23 -1.69 6.81
CA SER A 150 3.19 -1.05 6.00
C SER A 150 3.76 0.05 5.12
N MET A 151 3.28 0.08 3.88
CA MET A 151 3.59 1.07 2.86
C MET A 151 2.30 1.57 2.21
N MET A 152 2.31 2.83 1.78
CA MET A 152 1.24 3.41 1.00
C MET A 152 1.80 4.01 -0.30
N ALA A 153 1.29 3.58 -1.45
CA ALA A 153 1.59 4.23 -2.73
C ALA A 153 0.71 5.47 -2.88
N VAL A 154 1.32 6.61 -3.17
CA VAL A 154 0.66 7.92 -3.23
C VAL A 154 0.97 8.59 -4.56
N PRO A 155 -0.04 9.02 -5.34
CA PRO A 155 0.21 9.73 -6.58
C PRO A 155 0.84 11.09 -6.30
N CYS A 156 1.78 11.51 -7.13
CA CYS A 156 2.29 12.87 -7.09
C CYS A 156 1.25 13.83 -7.68
N PRO A 157 0.99 14.99 -7.04
CA PRO A 157 0.05 15.98 -7.57
C PRO A 157 0.44 16.62 -8.92
N SER A 158 1.66 16.38 -9.40
CA SER A 158 2.18 16.89 -10.68
C SER A 158 1.38 16.44 -11.89
N GLY A 159 0.64 15.32 -11.80
CA GLY A 159 -0.16 14.79 -12.91
C GLY A 159 0.65 14.11 -14.02
N ASP A 160 1.96 13.92 -13.82
CA ASP A 160 2.88 13.23 -14.75
C ASP A 160 2.87 11.70 -14.61
N GLY A 161 1.94 11.17 -13.81
CA GLY A 161 1.84 9.73 -13.50
C GLY A 161 2.89 9.23 -12.51
N SER A 162 3.74 10.11 -11.97
CA SER A 162 4.66 9.73 -10.90
C SER A 162 3.93 9.49 -9.58
N TRP A 163 4.54 8.66 -8.74
CA TRP A 163 4.05 8.30 -7.42
C TRP A 163 5.24 8.11 -6.49
N PHE A 164 4.98 8.21 -5.19
CA PHE A 164 5.96 7.92 -4.15
C PHE A 164 5.38 6.91 -3.15
N ILE A 165 6.27 6.31 -2.35
CA ILE A 165 5.85 5.45 -1.23
C ILE A 165 5.92 6.26 0.06
N GLY A 166 4.77 6.45 0.71
CA GLY A 166 4.70 6.81 2.11
C GLY A 166 5.04 5.61 2.98
N GLY A 167 6.21 5.62 3.61
CA GLY A 167 6.58 4.64 4.64
C GLY A 167 5.80 4.91 5.91
N THR A 168 4.67 4.22 6.10
CA THR A 168 3.79 4.44 7.24
C THR A 168 4.31 3.67 8.47
N ARG A 169 4.82 2.44 8.26
CA ARG A 169 5.49 1.64 9.30
C ARG A 169 6.54 0.71 8.68
N LEU A 170 7.82 1.07 8.74
CA LEU A 170 8.90 0.23 8.20
C LEU A 170 9.81 -0.26 9.32
N TRP A 171 10.24 -1.52 9.23
CA TRP A 171 11.29 -2.04 10.11
C TRP A 171 12.65 -1.46 9.70
N PRO A 172 13.57 -1.21 10.65
CA PRO A 172 14.90 -0.68 10.33
C PRO A 172 15.61 -1.47 9.22
N ARG A 173 15.58 -2.81 9.31
CA ARG A 173 16.19 -3.68 8.30
C ARG A 173 15.58 -3.55 6.90
N LEU A 174 14.26 -3.32 6.81
CA LEU A 174 13.59 -3.10 5.54
C LEU A 174 13.99 -1.75 4.94
N VAL A 175 14.16 -0.71 5.77
CA VAL A 175 14.66 0.60 5.33
C VAL A 175 16.08 0.47 4.79
N GLU A 176 16.98 -0.19 5.52
CA GLU A 176 18.37 -0.43 5.07
C GLU A 176 18.41 -1.10 3.69
N VAL A 177 17.58 -2.12 3.47
CA VAL A 177 17.53 -2.83 2.17
C VAL A 177 16.96 -1.96 1.05
N ILE A 178 16.01 -1.08 1.35
CA ILE A 178 15.47 -0.11 0.38
C ILE A 178 16.56 0.90 -0.01
N GLU A 179 17.35 1.37 0.95
CA GLU A 179 18.38 2.40 0.76
C GLU A 179 19.68 1.84 0.15
N ALA A 180 20.07 0.62 0.49
CA ALA A 180 21.34 0.01 0.06
C ALA A 180 21.33 -0.53 -1.38
N GLY A 181 20.18 -0.53 -2.07
CA GLY A 181 20.06 -1.07 -3.42
C GLY A 181 20.92 -0.28 -4.43
N PRO A 182 21.91 -0.91 -5.11
CA PRO A 182 22.80 -0.23 -6.07
C PRO A 182 22.05 0.32 -7.31
N GLU A 183 20.79 -0.07 -7.50
CA GLU A 183 19.82 0.45 -8.46
C GLU A 183 18.47 0.69 -7.75
N SER A 184 18.46 1.38 -6.61
CA SER A 184 17.23 1.59 -5.85
C SER A 184 16.14 2.24 -6.72
N LEU A 185 15.12 1.45 -7.09
CA LEU A 185 13.91 1.94 -7.76
C LEU A 185 13.17 2.97 -6.91
N LEU A 186 13.39 2.96 -5.59
CA LEU A 186 12.81 3.91 -4.64
C LEU A 186 13.87 4.92 -4.23
N LYS A 187 13.93 6.03 -4.98
CA LYS A 187 14.80 7.15 -4.64
C LYS A 187 14.20 7.96 -3.48
N PRO A 188 15.02 8.47 -2.56
CA PRO A 188 14.56 9.41 -1.54
C PRO A 188 13.81 10.58 -2.18
N LEU A 189 12.67 10.94 -1.60
CA LEU A 189 11.92 12.11 -2.00
C LEU A 189 12.66 13.36 -1.52
N THR A 190 13.00 14.26 -2.44
CA THR A 190 13.74 15.50 -2.15
C THR A 190 12.90 16.73 -2.48
N ALA A 191 13.33 17.89 -1.97
CA ALA A 191 12.77 19.18 -2.36
C ALA A 191 12.85 19.39 -3.89
N ALA A 192 13.97 18.99 -4.51
CA ALA A 192 14.17 19.03 -5.95
C ALA A 192 13.14 18.18 -6.70
N SER A 193 12.92 16.92 -6.27
CA SER A 193 11.95 16.03 -6.93
C SER A 193 10.50 16.51 -6.81
N LEU A 194 10.21 17.38 -5.84
CA LEU A 194 8.89 17.99 -5.63
C LEU A 194 8.77 19.39 -6.26
N GLY A 195 9.82 19.88 -6.91
CA GLY A 195 9.85 21.21 -7.53
C GLY A 195 9.82 22.36 -6.51
N PHE A 196 10.36 22.13 -5.30
CA PHE A 196 10.55 23.17 -4.28
C PHE A 196 11.87 23.95 -4.44
N GLU A 197 12.73 23.57 -5.40
CA GLU A 197 13.92 24.36 -5.69
C GLU A 197 13.51 25.68 -6.35
N ALA A 198 13.88 26.79 -5.71
CA ALA A 198 13.78 28.10 -6.35
C ALA A 198 14.68 28.11 -7.60
N PRO A 199 14.29 28.78 -8.70
CA PRO A 199 15.29 29.20 -9.67
C PRO A 199 16.33 29.98 -8.88
N HIS A 200 17.62 29.68 -9.10
CA HIS A 200 18.71 30.47 -8.54
C HIS A 200 18.63 31.88 -9.15
N GLY A 201 17.74 32.70 -8.60
CA GLY A 201 17.55 34.09 -8.91
C GLY A 201 18.43 34.89 -7.95
N SER A 202 19.43 35.54 -8.54
CA SER A 202 20.34 36.48 -7.90
C SER A 202 19.64 37.27 -6.79
N ARG A 203 20.19 37.22 -5.57
CA ARG A 203 19.93 38.27 -4.60
C ARG A 203 20.45 39.57 -5.23
N LEU A 204 19.53 40.47 -5.56
CA LEU A 204 19.82 41.90 -5.69
C LEU A 204 19.69 42.51 -4.29
#